data_AF-F7XFC6-F1
#
_entry.id   AF-F7XFC6-F1
#
_cell.length_a   1.000
_cell.length_b   1.000
_cell.length_c   1.000
_cell.angle_alpha   90.00
_cell.angle_beta   90.00
_cell.angle_gamma   90.00
#
_symmetry.space_group_name_H-M   'P 1'
#
loop_
_entity.id
_entity.type
_entity.pdbx_description
1 polymer ?
#
loop_
_entity_poly.entity_id
_entity_poly.type
_entity_poly.pdbx_seq_one_letter_code
_entity_poly.pdbx_strand_id
1 'polypeptide(L)'
;MSARSAAARFGIGISTAIAWIASARQGQVSAAKQGRPGGSRLDDHEAFIIGMIEASKDITLNRWFCVWKRTDPSLSAAAPSTSGCASAASHSKKAHWSRSGQTS
;
A
#
# COMPACT_ATOMS: atom_id res chain seq x y z
N MET A 1 -1.94 -21.19 -23.47
CA MET A 1 -1.74 -19.90 -24.18
C MET A 1 -0.60 -19.14 -23.52
N SER A 2 0.29 -18.50 -24.28
CA SER A 2 1.38 -17.68 -23.70
C SER A 2 0.87 -16.30 -23.25
N ALA A 3 1.58 -15.62 -22.34
CA ALA A 3 1.20 -14.28 -21.88
C ALA A 3 1.11 -13.25 -23.01
N ARG A 4 2.04 -13.31 -23.98
CA ARG A 4 2.01 -12.45 -25.18
C ARG A 4 0.81 -12.74 -26.08
N SER A 5 0.44 -14.02 -26.23
CA SER A 5 -0.76 -14.39 -26.99
C SER A 5 -2.04 -13.92 -26.30
N ALA A 6 -2.13 -14.03 -24.97
CA ALA A 6 -3.26 -13.50 -24.20
C ALA A 6 -3.36 -11.98 -24.32
N ALA A 7 -2.23 -11.27 -24.19
CA ALA A 7 -2.16 -9.82 -24.38
C ALA A 7 -2.69 -9.38 -25.75
N ALA A 8 -2.27 -10.05 -26.83
CA ALA A 8 -2.74 -9.75 -28.18
C ALA A 8 -4.24 -10.05 -28.37
N ARG A 9 -4.75 -11.13 -27.77
CA ARG A 9 -6.17 -11.51 -27.92
C ARG A 9 -7.12 -10.57 -27.17
N PHE A 10 -6.72 -10.09 -26.00
CA PHE A 10 -7.57 -9.25 -25.15
C PHE A 10 -7.25 -7.75 -25.25
N GLY A 11 -6.23 -7.36 -26.03
CA GLY A 11 -5.83 -5.95 -26.17
C GLY A 11 -5.23 -5.36 -24.89
N ILE A 12 -4.60 -6.19 -24.06
CA ILE A 12 -4.05 -5.82 -22.75
C ILE A 12 -2.53 -5.76 -22.84
N GLY A 13 -1.88 -4.95 -21.99
CA GLY A 13 -0.42 -4.91 -21.89
C GLY A 13 0.20 -6.27 -21.53
N ILE A 14 1.36 -6.60 -22.10
CA ILE A 14 2.05 -7.88 -21.85
C ILE A 14 2.37 -8.05 -20.35
N SER A 15 2.76 -6.99 -19.65
CA SER A 15 3.02 -7.01 -18.21
C SER A 15 1.79 -7.39 -17.39
N THR A 16 0.63 -6.84 -17.73
CA THR A 16 -0.64 -7.17 -17.09
C THR A 16 -1.04 -8.62 -17.35
N ALA A 17 -0.88 -9.12 -18.58
CA ALA A 17 -1.17 -10.52 -18.90
C ALA A 17 -0.26 -11.48 -18.12
N ILE A 18 1.03 -11.16 -17.94
CA ILE A 18 1.95 -11.93 -17.09
C ILE A 18 1.46 -11.94 -15.64
N ALA A 19 1.15 -10.76 -15.08
CA ALA A 19 0.70 -10.63 -13.70
C ALA A 19 -0.59 -11.43 -13.45
N TRP A 20 -1.58 -11.32 -14.34
CA TRP A 20 -2.85 -12.04 -14.21
C TRP A 20 -2.69 -13.56 -14.34
N ILE A 21 -1.80 -14.05 -15.21
CA ILE A 21 -1.50 -15.49 -15.29
C ILE A 21 -0.83 -15.98 -13.99
N ALA A 22 0.06 -15.18 -13.40
CA ALA A 22 0.69 -15.52 -12.13
C ALA A 22 -0.32 -15.54 -10.96
N SER A 23 -1.20 -14.54 -10.88
CA SER A 23 -2.28 -14.48 -9.88
C SER A 23 -3.26 -15.65 -10.02
N ALA A 24 -3.67 -15.98 -11.25
CA ALA A 24 -4.55 -17.11 -11.51
C ALA A 24 -3.93 -18.45 -11.06
N ARG A 25 -2.61 -18.63 -11.22
CA ARG A 25 -1.90 -19.82 -10.71
C ARG A 25 -1.88 -19.92 -9.20
N GLN A 26 -2.00 -18.79 -8.50
CA GLN A 26 -2.12 -18.73 -7.05
C GLN A 26 -3.59 -18.82 -6.58
N GLY A 27 -4.53 -19.11 -7.48
CA GLY A 27 -5.96 -19.17 -7.18
C GLY A 27 -6.64 -17.82 -7.03
N GLN A 28 -5.93 -16.72 -7.28
CA GLN A 28 -6.47 -15.35 -7.20
C GLN A 28 -7.05 -14.96 -8.56
N VAL A 29 -8.34 -15.22 -8.75
CA VAL A 29 -9.09 -14.93 -9.98
C VAL A 29 -9.93 -13.66 -9.92
N SER A 30 -10.13 -13.12 -8.72
CA SER A 30 -10.79 -11.83 -8.50
C SER A 30 -9.77 -10.68 -8.46
N ALA A 31 -10.25 -9.47 -8.73
CA ALA A 31 -9.43 -8.28 -8.55
C ALA A 31 -9.01 -8.16 -7.07
N ALA A 32 -7.73 -7.86 -6.83
CA ALA A 32 -7.25 -7.54 -5.49
C ALA A 32 -7.96 -6.29 -4.95
N LYS A 33 -8.10 -6.23 -3.62
CA LYS A 33 -8.67 -5.05 -2.94
C LYS A 33 -7.93 -3.79 -3.37
N GLN A 34 -8.66 -2.87 -4.00
CA GLN A 34 -8.12 -1.56 -4.38
C GLN A 34 -8.21 -0.60 -3.20
N GLY A 35 -7.24 0.32 -3.10
CA GLY A 35 -7.18 1.32 -2.05
C GLY A 35 -6.36 0.89 -0.84
N ARG A 36 -6.78 1.32 0.37
CA ARG A 36 -5.98 1.12 1.58
C ARG A 36 -5.85 -0.39 1.90
N PRO A 37 -4.63 -0.91 2.05
CA PRO A 37 -4.43 -2.28 2.52
C PRO A 37 -5.11 -2.49 3.88
N GLY A 38 -5.49 -3.73 4.17
CA GLY A 38 -6.07 -4.07 5.47
C GLY A 38 -5.09 -3.78 6.62
N GLY A 39 -5.65 -3.62 7.81
CA GLY A 39 -4.89 -3.48 9.05
C GLY A 39 -4.77 -2.06 9.59
N SER A 40 -4.62 -1.98 10.90
CA SER A 40 -4.34 -0.78 11.67
C SER A 40 -3.02 -0.93 12.44
N ARG A 41 -2.36 0.19 12.76
CA ARG A 41 -1.18 0.17 13.64
C ARG A 41 -1.50 -0.30 15.06
N LEU A 42 -2.79 -0.41 15.41
CA LEU A 42 -3.25 -0.85 16.72
C LEU A 42 -3.46 -2.37 16.76
N ASP A 43 -3.44 -3.06 15.63
CA ASP A 43 -3.68 -4.51 15.58
C ASP A 43 -2.61 -5.27 16.38
N ASP A 44 -1.35 -4.83 16.30
CA ASP A 44 -0.25 -5.38 17.11
C ASP A 44 -0.46 -5.19 18.63
N HIS A 45 -1.29 -4.22 19.02
CA HIS A 45 -1.59 -3.86 20.41
C HIS A 45 -3.00 -4.28 20.85
N GLU A 46 -3.73 -5.06 20.05
CA GLU A 46 -5.14 -5.40 20.27
C GLU A 46 -5.37 -6.00 21.67
N ALA A 47 -4.64 -7.06 22.02
CA ALA A 47 -4.79 -7.74 23.30
C ALA A 47 -4.54 -6.83 24.51
N PHE A 48 -3.58 -5.91 24.39
CA PHE A 48 -3.26 -4.95 25.44
C PHE A 48 -4.36 -3.91 25.62
N ILE A 49 -4.91 -3.41 24.51
CA ILE A 49 -6.01 -2.44 24.53
C ILE A 49 -7.26 -3.07 25.14
N ILE A 50 -7.63 -4.27 24.68
CA ILE A 50 -8.81 -4.99 25.18
C ILE A 50 -8.67 -5.28 26.68
N GLY A 51 -7.53 -5.82 27.12
CA GLY A 51 -7.33 -6.16 28.53
C GLY A 51 -7.45 -4.97 29.49
N MET A 52 -7.03 -3.76 29.07
CA MET A 52 -7.21 -2.57 29.89
C MET A 52 -8.64 -2.03 29.89
N ILE A 53 -9.35 -2.09 28.75
CA ILE A 53 -10.76 -1.70 28.70
C ILE A 53 -11.58 -2.63 29.61
N GLU A 54 -11.27 -3.93 29.61
CA GLU A 54 -11.91 -4.89 30.49
C GLU A 54 -11.63 -4.61 31.98
N ALA A 55 -10.38 -4.26 32.31
CA ALA A 55 -9.99 -3.89 33.68
C ALA A 55 -10.56 -2.54 34.14
N SER A 56 -10.85 -1.62 33.22
CA SER A 56 -11.36 -0.28 33.52
C SER A 56 -12.21 0.24 32.36
N LYS A 57 -13.51 -0.06 32.41
CA LYS A 57 -14.47 0.24 31.33
C LYS A 57 -14.62 1.72 31.01
N ASP A 58 -14.40 2.59 32.00
CA ASP A 58 -14.49 4.06 31.87
C ASP A 58 -13.11 4.74 31.80
N ILE A 59 -12.10 4.06 31.26
CA ILE A 59 -10.78 4.66 31.09
C ILE A 59 -10.83 5.74 30.00
N THR A 60 -10.47 6.97 30.36
CA THR A 60 -10.34 8.05 29.38
C THR A 60 -9.14 7.81 28.47
N LEU A 61 -9.21 8.24 27.22
CA LEU A 61 -8.13 8.07 26.23
C LEU A 61 -6.79 8.64 26.73
N ASN A 62 -6.83 9.80 27.40
CA ASN A 62 -5.64 10.40 27.99
C ASN A 62 -5.02 9.50 29.07
N ARG A 63 -5.86 8.94 29.95
CA ARG A 63 -5.40 8.06 31.02
C ARG A 63 -4.82 6.76 30.45
N TRP A 64 -5.49 6.20 29.45
CA TRP A 64 -5.00 5.05 28.69
C TRP A 64 -3.62 5.32 28.08
N PHE A 65 -3.46 6.44 27.36
CA PHE A 65 -2.20 6.82 26.74
C PHE A 65 -1.06 6.99 27.77
N CYS A 66 -1.34 7.58 28.94
CA CYS A 66 -0.36 7.72 30.02
C CYS A 66 0.05 6.40 30.69
N VAL A 67 -0.83 5.40 30.70
CA VAL A 67 -0.51 4.04 31.19
C VAL A 67 0.32 3.33 30.13
N TRP A 68 -0.14 3.31 28.89
CA TRP A 68 0.54 2.65 27.77
C TRP A 68 1.98 3.15 27.57
N LYS A 69 2.21 4.47 27.60
CA LYS A 69 3.55 5.07 27.55
C LYS A 69 4.50 4.59 28.64
N ARG A 70 3.96 4.15 29.79
CA ARG A 70 4.74 3.63 30.92
C ARG A 70 5.08 2.15 30.75
N THR A 71 4.19 1.41 30.08
CA THR A 71 4.27 -0.05 29.97
C THR A 71 4.99 -0.51 28.71
N ASP A 72 4.96 0.27 27.62
CA ASP A 72 5.54 -0.09 26.31
C ASP A 72 6.78 0.76 25.95
N PRO A 73 8.02 0.25 26.07
CA PRO A 73 9.25 0.97 25.71
C PRO A 73 9.49 1.07 24.19
N SER A 74 8.77 0.29 23.37
CA SER A 74 9.01 0.14 21.93
C SER A 74 8.65 1.38 21.09
N LEU A 75 7.91 2.34 21.64
CA LEU A 75 7.52 3.58 20.94
C LEU A 75 8.64 4.63 20.85
N SER A 76 9.76 4.43 21.54
CA SER A 76 10.89 5.36 21.47
C SER A 76 11.72 5.21 20.18
N ALA A 77 11.52 4.16 19.36
CA ALA A 77 12.43 3.82 18.27
C ALA A 77 11.76 3.41 16.95
N ALA A 78 10.51 3.78 16.69
CA ALA A 78 9.88 3.50 15.39
C ALA A 78 10.11 4.64 14.39
N ALA A 79 11.27 4.63 13.73
CA ALA A 79 11.45 5.34 12.46
C ALA A 79 10.44 4.81 11.42
N PRO A 80 9.89 5.65 10.53
CA PRO A 80 8.96 5.17 9.52
C PRO A 80 9.66 4.16 8.59
N SER A 81 9.12 2.95 8.54
CA SER A 81 9.46 1.92 7.55
C SER A 81 9.24 2.51 6.16
N THR A 82 10.32 2.81 5.45
CA THR A 82 10.32 3.17 4.03
C THR A 82 10.22 1.91 3.17
N SER A 83 9.18 1.09 3.36
CA SER A 83 8.77 0.12 2.33
C SER A 83 7.74 0.77 1.38
N GLY A 84 8.10 1.96 0.87
CA GLY A 84 7.45 2.55 -0.29
C GLY A 84 8.09 1.98 -1.55
N CYS A 85 7.29 1.37 -2.42
CA CYS A 85 7.69 0.81 -3.72
C CYS A 85 8.66 1.72 -4.48
N ALA A 86 9.95 1.40 -4.44
CA ALA A 86 10.96 2.04 -5.29
C ALA A 86 10.94 1.41 -6.68
N SER A 87 10.05 1.89 -7.55
CA SER A 87 10.28 2.01 -9.00
C SER A 87 9.07 2.62 -9.70
N ALA A 88 8.97 3.95 -9.62
CA ALA A 88 8.39 4.72 -10.71
C ALA A 88 9.56 5.43 -11.40
N ALA A 89 10.20 4.73 -12.35
CA ALA A 89 11.12 5.37 -13.30
C ALA A 89 10.29 6.34 -14.15
N SER A 90 10.22 7.59 -13.71
CA SER A 90 9.61 8.67 -14.48
C SER A 90 10.47 8.91 -15.71
N HIS A 91 10.08 8.32 -16.85
CA HIS A 91 10.54 8.80 -18.15
C HIS A 91 9.85 10.13 -18.41
N SER A 92 10.49 11.22 -17.97
CA SER A 92 10.09 12.56 -18.38
C SER A 92 10.30 12.67 -19.90
N LYS A 93 9.21 12.71 -20.66
CA LYS A 93 9.27 13.14 -22.07
C LYS A 93 9.61 14.63 -22.06
N LYS A 94 10.82 14.99 -22.49
CA LYS A 94 11.13 16.38 -22.84
C LYS A 94 10.23 16.77 -24.02
N ALA A 95 9.21 17.59 -23.77
CA ALA A 95 8.45 18.23 -24.83
C ALA A 95 9.33 19.32 -25.46
N HIS A 96 9.87 19.06 -26.65
CA HIS A 96 10.40 20.10 -27.51
C HIS A 96 9.21 20.82 -28.17
N TRP A 97 8.90 22.03 -27.71
CA TRP A 97 7.98 22.91 -28.40
C TRP A 97 8.73 23.61 -29.53
N SER A 98 8.46 23.24 -30.77
CA SER A 98 8.83 24.05 -31.93
C SER A 98 7.85 25.20 -32.07
N ARG A 99 8.34 26.43 -31.90
CA ARG A 99 7.62 27.66 -32.22
C ARG A 99 7.51 27.79 -33.74
N SER A 100 6.37 27.45 -34.31
CA SER A 100 6.06 27.76 -35.72
C SER A 100 5.55 29.21 -35.83
N GLY A 101 6.21 29.98 -36.71
CA GLY A 101 5.62 31.12 -37.40
C GLY A 101 5.96 32.52 -36.87
N GLN A 102 6.94 33.17 -37.48
CA GLN A 102 6.78 34.49 -38.10
C GLN A 102 8.03 34.83 -38.93
N THR A 103 7.91 34.75 -40.24
CA THR A 103 8.79 35.47 -41.18
C THR A 103 7.91 36.17 -42.18
N SER A 104 7.96 37.50 -42.09
CA SER A 104 7.58 38.59 -43.01
C SER A 104 6.32 38.46 -43.87
#